data_AF-A0A538S9R6-F1
#
_entry.id   AF-A0A538S9R6-F1
#
_cell.length_a   1.000
_cell.length_b   1.000
_cell.length_c   1.000
_cell.angle_alpha   90.00
_cell.angle_beta   90.00
_cell.angle_gamma   90.00
#
_symmetry.space_group_name_H-M   'P 1'
#
loop_
_entity.id
_entity.type
_entity.pdbx_description
1 polymer ?
#
loop_
_entity_poly.entity_id
_entity_poly.type
_entity_poly.pdbx_seq_one_letter_code
_entity_poly.pdbx_strand_id
1 'polypeptide(L)'
;MRAGSGAAPLLHFDPAHFAAGYAHMIQSLLGLEQPGVFAGALLEHGPALAPLLLLVPLALWPPPRDPGAATPGRPAALAAFSLVWLVAFGFVTGPVASTWSAYYYTLAAVGAALLAGLVLARADRWGWLALTAGLLWWHSASSGSRTFAVVDRPWVWTSHLTSFYFERASALTGTLSRHLLSLEPAPPQEARFFFATLPSWAVFQMGNGAQIRYLYRDPTLASFFYSQFSESTAADHPCRFIFWDGTSLRHLYAGSRDPFFQVGTDLLLLDRPEGAAHAFRRALASGGDRRDDLYWLGWAELWAGHREAAELSWSSFGARDDPVRWLSEMQAARAALEARDSLGARRDLMAAIESSIGRPEAHAVLGRLLGPGQPKYAMLELKVAAWLDPADGSSRRDLVRRLVAARLDEPARRELEALERVYPAWRSDTALAGAARTLEQRSDRGKSVIRF
;
A
#
# COMPACT_ATOMS: atom_id res chain seq x y z
N MET A 1 16.18 14.04 -6.03
CA MET A 1 15.96 13.57 -4.65
C MET A 1 15.33 12.19 -4.71
N ARG A 2 16.05 11.15 -4.26
CA ARG A 2 15.57 9.75 -4.30
C ARG A 2 14.44 9.57 -3.29
N ALA A 3 13.20 9.45 -3.76
CA ALA A 3 12.09 8.93 -2.97
C ALA A 3 11.88 7.47 -3.40
N GLY A 4 12.48 6.55 -2.65
CA GLY A 4 12.29 5.12 -2.86
C GLY A 4 10.82 4.76 -2.71
N SER A 5 10.27 4.12 -3.75
CA SER A 5 8.98 3.48 -3.73
C SER A 5 9.01 2.26 -2.81
N GLY A 6 8.07 2.23 -1.86
CA GLY A 6 7.91 1.21 -0.85
C GLY A 6 8.06 1.86 0.50
N ALA A 7 6.95 2.31 1.08
CA ALA A 7 6.96 2.72 2.48
C ALA A 7 7.27 1.48 3.33
N ALA A 8 8.56 1.18 3.48
CA ALA A 8 9.04 0.46 4.64
C ALA A 8 8.60 1.30 5.85
N PRO A 9 8.04 0.69 6.92
CA PRO A 9 7.75 1.43 8.13
C PRO A 9 9.04 2.13 8.55
N LEU A 10 8.98 3.46 8.68
CA LEU A 10 10.13 4.25 9.10
C LEU A 10 10.61 3.65 10.41
N LEU A 11 11.83 3.11 10.43
CA LEU A 11 12.43 2.63 11.66
C LEU A 11 12.63 3.83 12.58
N HIS A 12 12.08 3.78 13.79
CA HIS A 12 12.11 4.90 14.73
C HIS A 12 12.98 4.59 15.94
N PHE A 13 14.08 5.32 16.10
CA PHE A 13 15.08 5.04 17.14
C PHE A 13 14.94 5.95 18.38
N ASP A 14 13.80 6.59 18.59
CA ASP A 14 13.57 7.44 19.76
C ASP A 14 13.14 6.64 21.01
N PRO A 15 13.40 7.17 22.23
CA PRO A 15 13.08 6.47 23.48
C PRO A 15 11.61 6.08 23.64
N ALA A 16 10.67 6.83 23.04
CA ALA A 16 9.24 6.54 23.16
C ALA A 16 8.87 5.26 22.41
N HIS A 17 9.51 4.98 21.27
CA HIS A 17 9.34 3.74 20.53
C HIS A 17 9.89 2.52 21.27
N PHE A 18 11.05 2.64 21.94
CA PHE A 18 11.57 1.56 22.78
C PHE A 18 10.67 1.28 24.00
N ALA A 19 10.19 2.33 24.67
CA ALA A 19 9.26 2.19 25.79
C ALA A 19 7.95 1.50 25.34
N ALA A 20 7.40 1.93 24.20
CA ALA A 20 6.24 1.29 23.59
C ALA A 20 6.53 -0.18 23.24
N GLY A 21 7.69 -0.47 22.63
CA GLY A 21 8.10 -1.84 22.29
C GLY A 21 8.11 -2.78 23.50
N TYR A 22 8.62 -2.35 24.65
CA TYR A 22 8.55 -3.14 25.89
C TYR A 22 7.14 -3.27 26.46
N ALA A 23 6.31 -2.23 26.38
CA ALA A 23 4.91 -2.30 26.81
C ALA A 23 4.13 -3.33 25.98
N HIS A 24 4.31 -3.29 24.65
CA HIS A 24 3.71 -4.24 23.70
C HIS A 24 4.25 -5.66 23.88
N MET A 25 5.53 -5.81 24.23
CA MET A 25 6.11 -7.12 24.59
C MET A 25 5.37 -7.71 25.79
N ILE A 26 5.25 -6.96 26.89
CA ILE A 26 4.54 -7.42 28.09
C ILE A 26 3.09 -7.76 27.75
N GLN A 27 2.43 -6.88 26.99
CA GLN A 27 1.06 -7.10 26.52
C GLN A 27 0.92 -8.40 25.71
N SER A 28 1.83 -8.64 24.77
CA SER A 28 1.84 -9.83 23.90
C SER A 28 2.11 -11.12 24.68
N LEU A 29 3.08 -11.09 25.60
CA LEU A 29 3.43 -12.23 26.44
C LEU A 29 2.29 -12.62 27.40
N LEU A 30 1.49 -11.64 27.82
CA LEU A 30 0.28 -11.86 28.59
C LEU A 30 -0.93 -12.23 27.70
N GLY A 31 -0.80 -12.27 26.38
CA GLY A 31 -1.91 -12.54 25.45
C GLY A 31 -3.01 -11.48 25.44
N LEU A 32 -2.72 -10.25 25.91
CA LEU A 32 -3.67 -9.16 26.08
C LEU A 32 -3.73 -8.26 24.84
N GLU A 33 -4.04 -8.80 23.67
CA GLU A 33 -4.00 -8.01 22.43
C GLU A 33 -5.11 -6.96 22.30
N GLN A 34 -6.08 -6.90 23.23
CA GLN A 34 -6.99 -5.77 23.43
C GLN A 34 -7.56 -5.71 24.87
N PRO A 35 -6.94 -5.00 25.81
CA PRO A 35 -7.37 -4.98 27.21
C PRO A 35 -8.83 -4.53 27.41
N GLY A 36 -9.29 -3.58 26.58
CA GLY A 36 -10.62 -2.97 26.74
C GLY A 36 -11.81 -3.87 26.42
N VAL A 37 -11.63 -4.94 25.63
CA VAL A 37 -12.71 -5.90 25.29
C VAL A 37 -12.46 -7.29 25.86
N PHE A 38 -11.25 -7.55 26.37
CA PHE A 38 -10.80 -8.85 26.84
C PHE A 38 -11.73 -9.45 27.91
N ALA A 39 -12.12 -8.66 28.91
CA ALA A 39 -12.98 -9.14 29.99
C ALA A 39 -14.37 -9.57 29.49
N GLY A 40 -14.93 -8.84 28.52
CA GLY A 40 -16.20 -9.21 27.88
C GLY A 40 -16.08 -10.50 27.07
N ALA A 41 -15.02 -10.62 26.25
CA ALA A 41 -14.75 -11.81 25.45
C ALA A 41 -14.55 -13.06 26.33
N LEU A 42 -13.86 -12.94 27.47
CA LEU A 42 -13.63 -14.02 28.43
C LEU A 42 -14.95 -14.58 29.01
N LEU A 43 -15.91 -13.71 29.29
CA LEU A 43 -17.23 -14.08 29.80
C LEU A 43 -18.12 -14.71 28.71
N GLU A 44 -18.05 -14.17 27.49
CA GLU A 44 -18.92 -14.58 26.39
C GLU A 44 -18.50 -15.92 25.78
N HIS A 45 -17.21 -16.16 25.60
CA HIS A 45 -16.73 -17.35 24.87
C HIS A 45 -16.51 -18.56 25.80
N GLY A 46 -16.26 -18.30 27.09
CA GLY A 46 -15.95 -19.36 28.07
C GLY A 46 -14.72 -20.19 27.67
N PRO A 47 -14.26 -21.11 28.51
CA PRO A 47 -13.14 -21.96 28.14
C PRO A 47 -13.54 -22.96 27.04
N ALA A 48 -12.62 -23.24 26.12
CA ALA A 48 -12.83 -24.28 25.13
C ALA A 48 -13.03 -25.65 25.83
N LEU A 49 -14.25 -26.17 25.78
CA LEU A 49 -14.64 -27.37 26.53
C LEU A 49 -13.87 -28.63 26.08
N ALA A 50 -13.60 -28.77 24.78
CA ALA A 50 -12.89 -29.93 24.24
C ALA A 50 -11.47 -30.10 24.81
N PRO A 51 -10.57 -29.09 24.78
CA PRO A 51 -9.25 -29.23 25.40
C PRO A 51 -9.31 -29.34 26.93
N LEU A 52 -10.32 -28.75 27.60
CA LEU A 52 -10.53 -29.00 29.03
C LEU A 52 -10.90 -30.46 29.33
N LEU A 53 -11.74 -31.09 28.49
CA LEU A 53 -12.11 -32.51 28.64
C LEU A 53 -10.90 -33.43 28.43
N LEU A 54 -9.92 -33.03 27.61
CA LEU A 54 -8.66 -33.76 27.44
C LEU A 54 -7.73 -33.68 28.66
N LEU A 55 -7.94 -32.72 29.57
CA LEU A 55 -7.22 -32.66 30.84
C LEU A 55 -7.71 -33.72 31.84
N VAL A 56 -8.92 -34.28 31.66
CA VAL A 56 -9.50 -35.32 32.53
C VAL A 56 -8.67 -36.62 32.53
N PRO A 57 -8.34 -37.24 31.38
CA PRO A 57 -7.48 -38.42 31.38
C PRO A 57 -6.07 -38.14 31.91
N LEU A 58 -5.53 -36.93 31.71
CA LEU A 58 -4.25 -36.51 32.30
C LEU A 58 -4.33 -36.39 33.83
N ALA A 59 -5.45 -35.92 34.38
CA ALA A 59 -5.69 -35.86 35.82
C ALA A 59 -5.84 -37.26 36.44
N LEU A 60 -6.36 -38.22 35.68
CA LEU A 60 -6.54 -39.61 36.09
C LEU A 60 -5.30 -40.49 35.83
N TRP A 61 -4.31 -40.00 35.09
CA TRP A 61 -3.09 -40.75 34.79
C TRP A 61 -2.22 -40.88 36.05
N PRO A 62 -1.82 -42.10 36.44
CA PRO A 62 -1.01 -42.31 37.64
C PRO A 62 0.39 -41.67 37.44
N PRO A 63 0.92 -40.96 38.46
CA PRO A 63 2.24 -40.34 38.35
C PRO A 63 3.32 -41.41 38.14
N PRO A 64 4.35 -41.15 37.31
CA PRO A 64 5.53 -41.99 37.26
C PRO A 64 6.14 -42.11 38.65
N ARG A 65 6.60 -43.31 39.04
CA ARG A 65 7.40 -43.49 40.25
C ARG A 65 8.77 -42.86 40.01
N ASP A 66 9.08 -41.80 40.74
CA ASP A 66 10.31 -41.01 40.59
C ASP A 66 11.58 -41.83 40.91
N PRO A 67 12.46 -42.11 39.93
CA PRO A 67 13.79 -42.60 40.18
C PRO A 67 14.75 -41.40 40.21
N GLY A 68 14.98 -40.86 41.40
CA GLY A 68 16.07 -39.90 41.67
C GLY A 68 15.84 -38.50 41.11
N ALA A 69 15.32 -37.60 41.95
CA ALA A 69 15.28 -36.17 41.65
C ALA A 69 16.69 -35.65 41.36
N ALA A 70 16.95 -35.31 40.09
CA ALA A 70 18.18 -34.66 39.68
C ALA A 70 18.31 -33.30 40.40
N THR A 71 19.47 -33.06 41.00
CA THR A 71 19.82 -31.77 41.61
C THR A 71 19.61 -30.63 40.60
N PRO A 72 18.83 -29.59 40.92
CA PRO A 72 18.60 -28.48 40.00
C PRO A 72 19.92 -27.71 39.78
N GLY A 73 20.36 -27.63 38.53
CA GLY A 73 21.44 -26.73 38.12
C GLY A 73 21.14 -25.27 38.50
N ARG A 74 22.20 -24.48 38.72
CA ARG A 74 22.17 -23.13 39.31
C ARG A 74 21.01 -22.24 38.81
N PRO A 75 19.90 -22.10 39.57
CA PRO A 75 18.69 -21.41 39.10
C PRO A 75 18.91 -19.91 38.89
N ALA A 76 19.85 -19.30 39.62
CA ALA A 76 20.20 -17.90 39.48
C ALA A 76 20.83 -17.56 38.11
N ALA A 77 21.68 -18.44 37.58
CA ALA A 77 22.31 -18.22 36.27
C ALA A 77 21.28 -18.33 35.14
N LEU A 78 20.36 -19.30 35.24
CA LEU A 78 19.27 -19.46 34.28
C LEU A 78 18.28 -18.29 34.36
N ALA A 79 17.95 -17.80 35.56
CA ALA A 79 17.12 -16.61 35.73
C ALA A 79 17.76 -15.36 35.11
N ALA A 80 19.06 -15.14 35.36
CA ALA A 80 19.80 -14.03 34.78
C ALA A 80 19.85 -14.12 33.25
N PHE A 81 20.17 -15.30 32.70
CA PHE A 81 20.15 -15.54 31.25
C PHE A 81 18.77 -15.23 30.65
N SER A 82 17.70 -15.73 31.28
CA SER A 82 16.34 -15.55 30.79
C SER A 82 15.89 -14.08 30.81
N LEU A 83 16.27 -13.33 31.85
CA LEU A 83 16.02 -11.88 31.94
C LEU A 83 16.81 -11.10 30.87
N VAL A 84 18.10 -11.39 30.71
CA VAL A 84 18.93 -10.74 29.68
C VAL A 84 18.37 -11.04 28.28
N TRP A 85 17.98 -12.28 28.01
CA TRP A 85 17.36 -12.69 26.75
C TRP A 85 16.06 -11.92 26.48
N LEU A 86 15.16 -11.89 27.47
CA LEU A 86 13.88 -11.17 27.38
C LEU A 86 14.11 -9.68 27.06
N VAL A 87 15.01 -9.02 27.79
CA VAL A 87 15.29 -7.59 27.62
C VAL A 87 15.98 -7.30 26.29
N ALA A 88 16.96 -8.12 25.89
CA ALA A 88 17.72 -7.93 24.66
C ALA A 88 16.83 -8.09 23.41
N PHE A 89 16.00 -9.14 23.36
CA PHE A 89 15.10 -9.33 22.23
C PHE A 89 13.89 -8.38 22.25
N GLY A 90 13.45 -7.93 23.43
CA GLY A 90 12.51 -6.81 23.54
C GLY A 90 13.08 -5.52 22.93
N PHE A 91 14.35 -5.21 23.19
CA PHE A 91 15.02 -4.01 22.66
C PHE A 91 14.98 -3.95 21.12
N VAL A 92 15.22 -5.08 20.45
CA VAL A 92 15.24 -5.18 18.97
C VAL A 92 13.92 -4.76 18.33
N THR A 93 12.80 -4.87 19.05
CA THR A 93 11.47 -4.51 18.54
C THR A 93 11.14 -3.02 18.63
N GLY A 94 11.92 -2.23 19.39
CA GLY A 94 11.69 -0.80 19.57
C GLY A 94 11.49 -0.03 18.25
N PRO A 95 12.40 -0.17 17.27
CA PRO A 95 12.31 0.54 15.99
C PRO A 95 11.04 0.31 15.17
N VAL A 96 10.31 -0.77 15.43
CA VAL A 96 9.08 -1.16 14.72
C VAL A 96 7.84 -1.10 15.60
N ALA A 97 7.90 -0.44 16.76
CA ALA A 97 6.80 -0.36 17.71
C ALA A 97 5.53 0.29 17.12
N SER A 98 5.67 1.14 16.10
CA SER A 98 4.53 1.75 15.42
C SER A 98 3.68 0.76 14.63
N THR A 99 4.27 -0.32 14.13
CA THR A 99 3.61 -1.38 13.35
C THR A 99 3.61 -2.72 14.09
N TRP A 100 3.64 -2.67 15.43
CA TRP A 100 3.90 -3.87 16.23
C TRP A 100 2.88 -4.98 15.96
N SER A 101 3.39 -6.20 15.96
CA SER A 101 2.58 -7.41 15.94
C SER A 101 3.12 -8.39 16.94
N ALA A 102 2.25 -9.15 17.60
CA ALA A 102 2.67 -10.03 18.70
C ALA A 102 3.77 -11.02 18.30
N TYR A 103 3.82 -11.46 17.04
CA TYR A 103 4.85 -12.37 16.54
C TYR A 103 6.28 -11.78 16.58
N TYR A 104 6.44 -10.45 16.64
CA TYR A 104 7.75 -9.81 16.81
C TYR A 104 8.41 -10.21 18.13
N TYR A 105 7.62 -10.57 19.14
CA TYR A 105 8.09 -10.92 20.48
C TYR A 105 8.36 -12.41 20.66
N THR A 106 8.29 -13.23 19.61
CA THR A 106 8.53 -14.68 19.70
C THR A 106 9.88 -15.04 20.30
N LEU A 107 10.95 -14.31 19.97
CA LEU A 107 12.27 -14.51 20.57
C LEU A 107 12.32 -14.06 22.03
N ALA A 108 11.68 -12.93 22.37
CA ALA A 108 11.56 -12.47 23.75
C ALA A 108 10.75 -13.45 24.61
N ALA A 109 9.74 -14.11 24.03
CA ALA A 109 8.90 -15.11 24.67
C ALA A 109 9.67 -16.35 25.14
N VAL A 110 10.82 -16.68 24.53
CA VAL A 110 11.69 -17.75 25.02
C VAL A 110 12.20 -17.43 26.43
N GLY A 111 12.67 -16.20 26.67
CA GLY A 111 13.12 -15.77 27.99
C GLY A 111 11.98 -15.76 29.01
N ALA A 112 10.80 -15.28 28.61
CA ALA A 112 9.61 -15.31 29.45
C ALA A 112 9.17 -16.74 29.81
N ALA A 113 9.21 -17.67 28.86
CA ALA A 113 8.85 -19.07 29.07
C ALA A 113 9.82 -19.77 30.04
N LEU A 114 11.13 -19.49 29.95
CA LEU A 114 12.12 -20.00 30.90
C LEU A 114 11.89 -19.45 32.31
N LEU A 115 11.57 -18.15 32.46
CA LEU A 115 11.21 -17.56 33.75
C LEU A 115 9.94 -18.18 34.33
N ALA A 116 8.90 -18.35 33.50
CA ALA A 116 7.67 -19.03 33.90
C ALA A 116 7.96 -20.47 34.35
N GLY A 117 8.79 -21.21 33.61
CA GLY A 117 9.22 -22.56 33.96
C GLY A 117 9.96 -22.62 35.30
N LEU A 118 10.82 -21.65 35.61
CA LEU A 118 11.49 -21.56 36.91
C LEU A 118 10.51 -21.33 38.07
N VAL A 119 9.50 -20.48 37.87
CA VAL A 119 8.45 -20.23 38.88
C VAL A 119 7.56 -21.46 39.06
N LEU A 120 7.21 -22.12 37.96
CA LEU A 120 6.29 -23.26 37.91
C LEU A 120 6.97 -24.60 38.18
N ALA A 121 8.30 -24.64 38.33
CA ALA A 121 9.05 -25.85 38.63
C ALA A 121 8.62 -26.53 39.95
N ARG A 122 7.92 -25.79 40.83
CA ARG A 122 7.37 -26.29 42.10
C ARG A 122 5.87 -26.57 42.04
N ALA A 123 5.21 -26.36 40.90
CA ALA A 123 3.80 -26.65 40.76
C ALA A 123 3.58 -28.17 40.77
N ASP A 124 2.63 -28.62 41.59
CA ASP A 124 2.19 -30.00 41.56
C ASP A 124 1.30 -30.26 40.33
N ARG A 125 0.88 -31.51 40.13
CA ARG A 125 0.03 -31.89 38.99
C ARG A 125 -1.25 -31.06 38.90
N TRP A 126 -1.83 -30.68 40.04
CA TRP A 126 -3.07 -29.91 40.09
C TRP A 126 -2.84 -28.45 39.74
N GLY A 127 -1.71 -27.88 40.18
CA GLY A 127 -1.25 -26.57 39.75
C GLY A 127 -1.05 -26.49 38.23
N TRP A 128 -0.45 -27.52 37.62
CA TRP A 128 -0.31 -27.60 36.16
C TRP A 128 -1.64 -27.72 35.43
N LEU A 129 -2.57 -28.55 35.94
CA LEU A 129 -3.91 -28.68 35.38
C LEU A 129 -4.69 -27.36 35.46
N ALA A 130 -4.68 -26.71 36.63
CA ALA A 130 -5.35 -25.43 36.85
C ALA A 130 -4.77 -24.32 35.97
N LEU A 131 -3.44 -24.25 35.86
CA LEU A 131 -2.76 -23.29 34.97
C LEU A 131 -3.13 -23.54 33.51
N THR A 132 -3.09 -24.80 33.05
CA THR A 132 -3.42 -25.14 31.66
C THR A 132 -4.87 -24.80 31.34
N ALA A 133 -5.80 -25.15 32.24
CA ALA A 133 -7.21 -24.78 32.11
C ALA A 133 -7.41 -23.26 32.08
N GLY A 134 -6.71 -22.53 32.96
CA GLY A 134 -6.72 -21.07 32.99
C GLY A 134 -6.18 -20.44 31.72
N LEU A 135 -5.07 -20.96 31.17
CA LEU A 135 -4.49 -20.48 29.91
C LEU A 135 -5.37 -20.80 28.70
N LEU A 136 -6.05 -21.96 28.68
CA LEU A 136 -7.02 -22.29 27.63
C LEU A 136 -8.22 -21.34 27.65
N TRP A 137 -8.71 -21.00 28.85
CA TRP A 137 -9.75 -19.99 29.00
C TRP A 137 -9.26 -18.61 28.57
N TRP A 138 -8.06 -18.21 29.03
CA TRP A 138 -7.45 -16.94 28.66
C TRP A 138 -7.24 -16.82 27.15
N HIS A 139 -6.81 -17.90 26.50
CA HIS A 139 -6.65 -17.98 25.06
C HIS A 139 -7.97 -17.77 24.31
N SER A 140 -9.08 -18.35 24.81
CA SER A 140 -10.40 -18.20 24.19
C SER A 140 -10.86 -16.73 24.09
N ALA A 141 -10.56 -15.93 25.12
CA ALA A 141 -10.86 -14.49 25.16
C ALA A 141 -10.04 -13.71 24.13
N SER A 142 -8.76 -14.07 24.00
CA SER A 142 -7.85 -13.49 23.01
C SER A 142 -8.28 -13.85 21.58
N SER A 143 -8.63 -15.12 21.32
CA SER A 143 -9.10 -15.58 20.00
C SER A 143 -10.47 -15.02 19.59
N GLY A 144 -11.33 -14.69 20.55
CA GLY A 144 -12.65 -14.10 20.29
C GLY A 144 -12.62 -12.61 19.92
N SER A 145 -11.47 -11.94 20.10
CA SER A 145 -11.33 -10.51 19.80
C SER A 145 -11.24 -10.26 18.29
N ARG A 146 -12.33 -9.72 17.68
CA ARG A 146 -12.44 -9.45 16.23
C ARG A 146 -11.88 -8.09 15.81
N THR A 147 -10.61 -7.89 16.03
CA THR A 147 -9.99 -6.57 15.91
C THR A 147 -8.52 -6.68 15.52
N PHE A 148 -8.02 -5.64 14.86
CA PHE A 148 -6.61 -5.47 14.55
C PHE A 148 -6.36 -3.97 14.31
N ALA A 149 -5.12 -3.54 14.54
CA ALA A 149 -4.72 -2.17 14.23
C ALA A 149 -4.48 -1.98 12.73
N VAL A 150 -4.85 -0.80 12.23
CA VAL A 150 -4.56 -0.35 10.86
C VAL A 150 -3.65 0.89 10.88
N VAL A 151 -3.28 1.35 12.08
CA VAL A 151 -2.60 2.62 12.31
C VAL A 151 -1.17 2.39 12.75
N ASP A 152 -0.25 3.02 12.06
CA ASP A 152 1.16 3.02 12.43
C ASP A 152 1.41 4.08 13.52
N ARG A 153 1.27 3.67 14.79
CA ARG A 153 1.51 4.54 15.96
C ARG A 153 2.18 3.75 17.08
N PRO A 154 3.20 4.32 17.75
CA PRO A 154 3.92 3.60 18.78
C PRO A 154 3.03 3.21 19.97
N TRP A 155 2.03 4.01 20.33
CA TRP A 155 1.14 3.73 21.46
C TRP A 155 -0.24 3.29 20.99
N VAL A 156 -0.37 2.02 20.61
CA VAL A 156 -1.65 1.38 20.24
C VAL A 156 -1.81 0.09 21.01
N TRP A 157 -2.98 -0.10 21.62
CA TRP A 157 -3.29 -1.27 22.45
C TRP A 157 -3.76 -2.49 21.65
N THR A 158 -3.52 -2.53 20.34
CA THR A 158 -3.98 -3.58 19.43
C THR A 158 -2.88 -3.92 18.44
N SER A 159 -2.59 -5.21 18.32
CA SER A 159 -1.64 -5.75 17.36
C SER A 159 -2.13 -5.51 15.92
N HIS A 160 -1.20 -5.30 14.99
CA HIS A 160 -1.52 -5.20 13.55
C HIS A 160 -1.87 -6.56 12.94
N LEU A 161 -1.30 -7.65 13.45
CA LEU A 161 -1.63 -9.02 13.05
C LEU A 161 -2.21 -9.80 14.25
N THR A 162 -3.52 -10.04 14.20
CA THR A 162 -4.26 -10.89 15.16
C THR A 162 -4.71 -12.19 14.49
N SER A 163 -5.20 -13.18 15.26
CA SER A 163 -5.82 -14.38 14.69
C SER A 163 -6.93 -14.03 13.70
N PHE A 164 -7.79 -13.07 14.07
CA PHE A 164 -8.86 -12.56 13.23
C PHE A 164 -8.35 -11.93 11.93
N TYR A 165 -7.22 -11.19 11.99
CA TYR A 165 -6.56 -10.70 10.78
C TYR A 165 -6.22 -11.84 9.83
N PHE A 166 -5.57 -12.90 10.33
CA PHE A 166 -5.13 -14.03 9.49
C PHE A 166 -6.31 -14.80 8.92
N GLU A 167 -7.36 -15.05 9.71
CA GLU A 167 -8.58 -15.71 9.23
C GLU A 167 -9.22 -14.93 8.08
N ARG A 168 -9.41 -13.62 8.26
CA ARG A 168 -10.00 -12.75 7.25
C ARG A 168 -9.09 -12.59 6.03
N ALA A 169 -7.80 -12.39 6.22
CA ALA A 169 -6.83 -12.27 5.13
C ALA A 169 -6.76 -13.58 4.32
N SER A 170 -6.81 -14.74 5.00
CA SER A 170 -6.90 -16.06 4.37
C SER A 170 -8.20 -16.23 3.57
N ALA A 171 -9.35 -15.86 4.15
CA ALA A 171 -10.65 -15.94 3.47
C ALA A 171 -10.69 -15.05 2.20
N LEU A 172 -10.16 -13.82 2.29
CA LEU A 172 -10.07 -12.94 1.14
C LEU A 172 -9.06 -13.45 0.12
N THR A 173 -7.89 -13.92 0.54
CA THR A 173 -6.87 -14.53 -0.32
C THR A 173 -7.45 -15.72 -1.08
N GLY A 174 -8.19 -16.61 -0.41
CA GLY A 174 -8.87 -17.74 -1.05
C GLY A 174 -9.95 -17.30 -2.05
N THR A 175 -10.66 -16.21 -1.77
CA THR A 175 -11.64 -15.63 -2.70
C THR A 175 -10.96 -15.03 -3.92
N LEU A 176 -9.91 -14.22 -3.73
CA LEU A 176 -9.12 -13.63 -4.80
C LEU A 176 -8.43 -14.72 -5.65
N SER A 177 -7.91 -15.78 -5.04
CA SER A 177 -7.33 -16.93 -5.76
C SER A 177 -8.34 -17.62 -6.65
N ARG A 178 -9.57 -17.88 -6.15
CA ARG A 178 -10.65 -18.48 -6.98
C ARG A 178 -11.05 -17.56 -8.12
N HIS A 179 -11.20 -16.27 -7.86
CA HIS A 179 -11.52 -15.30 -8.91
C HIS A 179 -10.40 -15.20 -9.95
N LEU A 180 -9.14 -15.22 -9.52
CA LEU A 180 -8.01 -15.17 -10.44
C LEU A 180 -7.92 -16.40 -11.32
N LEU A 181 -8.10 -17.61 -10.76
CA LEU A 181 -8.15 -18.85 -11.54
C LEU A 181 -9.32 -18.87 -12.54
N SER A 182 -10.44 -18.23 -12.20
CA SER A 182 -11.57 -18.08 -13.13
C SER A 182 -11.29 -17.05 -14.23
N LEU A 183 -10.57 -15.97 -13.91
CA LEU A 183 -10.29 -14.88 -14.83
C LEU A 183 -9.16 -15.23 -15.80
N GLU A 184 -8.09 -15.85 -15.30
CA GLU A 184 -6.89 -16.27 -16.04
C GLU A 184 -6.59 -17.75 -15.73
N PRO A 185 -7.32 -18.72 -16.31
CA PRO A 185 -7.14 -20.14 -15.98
C PRO A 185 -5.76 -20.69 -16.38
N ALA A 186 -5.19 -20.17 -17.46
CA ALA A 186 -3.93 -20.62 -18.04
C ALA A 186 -3.09 -19.41 -18.51
N PRO A 187 -2.40 -18.73 -17.60
CA PRO A 187 -1.56 -17.60 -17.97
C PRO A 187 -0.36 -18.07 -18.82
N PRO A 188 0.19 -17.20 -19.68
CA PRO A 188 1.44 -17.49 -20.38
C PRO A 188 2.57 -17.75 -19.39
N GLN A 189 3.54 -18.58 -19.80
CA GLN A 189 4.79 -18.73 -19.05
C GLN A 189 5.48 -17.38 -18.85
N GLU A 190 6.16 -17.24 -17.73
CA GLU A 190 6.84 -16.01 -17.30
C GLU A 190 5.94 -14.77 -17.19
N ALA A 191 4.61 -14.93 -17.17
CA ALA A 191 3.72 -13.78 -17.06
C ALA A 191 3.97 -12.98 -15.77
N ARG A 192 3.74 -11.67 -15.89
CA ARG A 192 3.87 -10.68 -14.82
C ARG A 192 2.50 -10.10 -14.50
N PHE A 193 2.00 -10.40 -13.32
CA PHE A 193 0.70 -9.93 -12.86
C PHE A 193 0.86 -8.61 -12.09
N PHE A 194 0.12 -7.59 -12.50
CA PHE A 194 0.12 -6.27 -11.88
C PHE A 194 -1.26 -5.99 -11.30
N PHE A 195 -1.35 -5.96 -9.97
CA PHE A 195 -2.63 -5.81 -9.27
C PHE A 195 -2.85 -4.36 -8.79
N ALA A 196 -3.95 -3.77 -9.25
CA ALA A 196 -4.46 -2.49 -8.79
C ALA A 196 -5.54 -2.69 -7.72
N THR A 197 -5.71 -1.67 -6.86
CA THR A 197 -6.79 -1.54 -5.87
C THR A 197 -6.96 -2.69 -4.87
N LEU A 198 -6.01 -3.63 -4.79
CA LEU A 198 -5.98 -4.61 -3.72
C LEU A 198 -5.82 -3.90 -2.37
N PRO A 199 -6.58 -4.29 -1.34
CA PRO A 199 -6.38 -3.73 -0.03
C PRO A 199 -5.06 -4.26 0.54
N SER A 200 -4.27 -3.38 1.14
CA SER A 200 -2.96 -3.73 1.71
C SER A 200 -3.03 -4.87 2.73
N TRP A 201 -4.15 -4.98 3.45
CA TRP A 201 -4.41 -6.03 4.45
C TRP A 201 -4.82 -7.38 3.85
N ALA A 202 -5.01 -7.51 2.53
CA ALA A 202 -5.31 -8.80 1.90
C ALA A 202 -4.13 -9.76 1.91
N VAL A 203 -2.89 -9.25 1.92
CA VAL A 203 -1.63 -10.03 1.82
C VAL A 203 -1.51 -10.86 0.52
N PHE A 204 -2.54 -10.89 -0.32
CA PHE A 204 -2.61 -11.65 -1.56
C PHE A 204 -1.44 -11.39 -2.51
N GLN A 205 -1.03 -10.12 -2.64
CA GLN A 205 0.18 -9.73 -3.32
C GLN A 205 1.18 -9.19 -2.29
N MET A 206 2.22 -9.98 -2.06
CA MET A 206 3.40 -9.61 -1.28
C MET A 206 4.66 -10.18 -1.94
N GLY A 207 5.77 -9.43 -1.83
CA GLY A 207 7.02 -9.77 -2.49
C GLY A 207 6.87 -9.91 -4.01
N ASN A 208 7.60 -10.85 -4.61
CA ASN A 208 7.58 -11.14 -6.05
C ASN A 208 6.52 -12.19 -6.45
N GLY A 209 5.44 -12.37 -5.69
CA GLY A 209 4.30 -13.21 -6.10
C GLY A 209 4.39 -14.70 -5.76
N ALA A 210 4.86 -15.05 -4.56
CA ALA A 210 4.87 -16.43 -4.08
C ALA A 210 3.48 -17.10 -4.15
N GLN A 211 2.42 -16.37 -3.82
CA GLN A 211 1.04 -16.87 -3.91
C GLN A 211 0.64 -17.24 -5.35
N ILE A 212 1.06 -16.45 -6.35
CA ILE A 212 0.73 -16.72 -7.76
C ILE A 212 1.46 -17.97 -8.24
N ARG A 213 2.75 -18.12 -7.91
CA ARG A 213 3.50 -19.34 -8.24
C ARG A 213 2.90 -20.59 -7.60
N TYR A 214 2.47 -20.49 -6.34
CA TYR A 214 1.79 -21.58 -5.65
C TYR A 214 0.45 -21.93 -6.33
N LEU A 215 -0.35 -20.92 -6.65
CA LEU A 215 -1.69 -21.07 -7.23
C LEU A 215 -1.66 -21.79 -8.59
N TYR A 216 -0.73 -21.41 -9.46
CA TYR A 216 -0.59 -21.98 -10.80
C TYR A 216 0.41 -23.14 -10.88
N ARG A 217 1.15 -23.42 -9.80
CA ARG A 217 2.27 -24.38 -9.77
C ARG A 217 3.33 -24.10 -10.83
N ASP A 218 3.56 -22.82 -11.11
CA ASP A 218 4.53 -22.35 -12.10
C ASP A 218 5.55 -21.42 -11.42
N PRO A 219 6.83 -21.83 -11.31
CA PRO A 219 7.86 -21.04 -10.66
C PRO A 219 8.29 -19.81 -11.46
N THR A 220 7.93 -19.73 -12.75
CA THR A 220 8.33 -18.63 -13.65
C THR A 220 7.45 -17.39 -13.50
N LEU A 221 6.27 -17.53 -12.90
CA LEU A 221 5.33 -16.43 -12.71
C LEU A 221 5.78 -15.48 -11.60
N ALA A 222 5.43 -14.21 -11.76
CA ALA A 222 5.64 -13.20 -10.73
C ALA A 222 4.46 -12.23 -10.66
N SER A 223 4.31 -11.57 -9.51
CA SER A 223 3.29 -10.55 -9.34
C SER A 223 3.76 -9.37 -8.50
N PHE A 224 3.26 -8.19 -8.85
CA PHE A 224 3.63 -6.91 -8.28
C PHE A 224 2.39 -6.06 -8.03
N PHE A 225 2.53 -5.04 -7.19
CA PHE A 225 1.55 -3.95 -7.16
C PHE A 225 1.57 -3.23 -8.50
N TYR A 226 0.42 -2.75 -8.95
CA TYR A 226 0.30 -2.04 -10.21
C TYR A 226 1.27 -0.86 -10.34
N SER A 227 1.47 -0.09 -9.27
CA SER A 227 2.39 1.06 -9.21
C SER A 227 3.87 0.69 -9.32
N GLN A 228 4.22 -0.60 -9.34
CA GLN A 228 5.58 -1.10 -9.48
C GLN A 228 5.90 -1.52 -10.92
N PHE A 229 4.97 -1.33 -11.87
CA PHE A 229 5.25 -1.59 -13.27
C PHE A 229 6.42 -0.72 -13.76
N SER A 230 7.47 -1.37 -14.23
CA SER A 230 8.71 -0.77 -14.72
C SER A 230 9.49 -1.80 -15.53
N GLU A 231 10.60 -1.38 -16.14
CA GLU A 231 11.53 -2.30 -16.83
C GLU A 231 12.02 -3.42 -15.89
N SER A 232 12.34 -3.12 -14.63
CA SER A 232 12.86 -4.09 -13.67
C SER A 232 11.86 -5.16 -13.21
N THR A 233 10.56 -4.90 -13.32
CA THR A 233 9.50 -5.84 -12.88
C THR A 233 8.76 -6.49 -14.05
N ALA A 234 8.58 -5.77 -15.15
CA ALA A 234 7.90 -6.25 -16.35
C ALA A 234 8.88 -6.79 -17.40
N ALA A 235 10.01 -6.11 -17.59
CA ALA A 235 10.92 -6.31 -18.74
C ALA A 235 10.10 -6.49 -20.03
N ASP A 236 10.40 -7.54 -20.80
CA ASP A 236 9.66 -7.90 -22.01
C ASP A 236 8.58 -8.96 -21.82
N HIS A 237 8.39 -9.44 -20.58
CA HIS A 237 7.49 -10.55 -20.29
C HIS A 237 6.01 -10.22 -20.58
N PRO A 238 5.16 -11.24 -20.81
CA PRO A 238 3.73 -11.07 -20.93
C PRO A 238 3.14 -10.44 -19.67
N CYS A 239 2.44 -9.31 -19.80
CA CYS A 239 1.87 -8.59 -18.66
C CYS A 239 0.37 -8.87 -18.52
N ARG A 240 -0.11 -8.91 -17.27
CA ARG A 240 -1.52 -9.02 -16.91
C ARG A 240 -1.89 -7.92 -15.92
N PHE A 241 -2.69 -6.95 -16.36
CA PHE A 241 -3.18 -5.86 -15.53
C PHE A 241 -4.56 -6.21 -14.98
N ILE A 242 -4.64 -6.39 -13.67
CA ILE A 242 -5.85 -6.82 -12.98
C ILE A 242 -6.16 -5.83 -11.87
N PHE A 243 -7.43 -5.56 -11.63
CA PHE A 243 -7.88 -4.75 -10.51
C PHE A 243 -8.97 -5.46 -9.74
N TRP A 244 -9.14 -5.06 -8.48
CA TRP A 244 -10.23 -5.51 -7.63
C TRP A 244 -11.24 -4.38 -7.44
N ASP A 245 -12.50 -4.61 -7.84
CA ASP A 245 -13.57 -3.60 -7.73
C ASP A 245 -14.21 -3.53 -6.33
N GLY A 246 -13.69 -4.30 -5.38
CA GLY A 246 -14.26 -4.51 -4.04
C GLY A 246 -15.07 -5.81 -3.93
N THR A 247 -15.39 -6.46 -5.06
CA THR A 247 -16.17 -7.70 -5.10
C THR A 247 -15.46 -8.80 -5.89
N SER A 248 -14.95 -8.50 -7.09
CA SER A 248 -14.29 -9.48 -7.96
C SER A 248 -13.04 -8.91 -8.64
N LEU A 249 -12.19 -9.83 -9.11
CA LEU A 249 -11.04 -9.47 -9.93
C LEU A 249 -11.47 -9.32 -11.38
N ARG A 250 -10.95 -8.29 -12.04
CA ARG A 250 -11.24 -7.97 -13.44
C ARG A 250 -9.97 -7.50 -14.17
N HIS A 251 -9.94 -7.69 -15.48
CA HIS A 251 -8.93 -7.05 -16.32
C HIS A 251 -9.12 -5.54 -16.35
N LEU A 252 -8.07 -4.79 -16.02
CA LEU A 252 -8.14 -3.33 -15.93
C LEU A 252 -8.38 -2.66 -17.30
N TYR A 253 -7.87 -3.26 -18.38
CA TYR A 253 -7.95 -2.70 -19.74
C TYR A 253 -8.50 -3.70 -20.77
N ALA A 254 -9.44 -4.55 -20.37
CA ALA A 254 -10.00 -5.60 -21.23
C ALA A 254 -10.49 -5.11 -22.60
N GLY A 255 -10.97 -3.86 -22.69
CA GLY A 255 -11.46 -3.24 -23.91
C GLY A 255 -10.52 -2.20 -24.54
N SER A 256 -9.32 -1.99 -23.99
CA SER A 256 -8.37 -1.04 -24.59
C SER A 256 -7.65 -1.68 -25.77
N ARG A 257 -7.56 -0.97 -26.89
CA ARG A 257 -6.70 -1.36 -28.02
C ARG A 257 -5.22 -1.26 -27.67
N ASP A 258 -4.90 -0.38 -26.73
CA ASP A 258 -3.54 -0.17 -26.24
C ASP A 258 -3.55 -0.15 -24.70
N PRO A 259 -3.31 -1.29 -24.04
CA PRO A 259 -3.27 -1.35 -22.59
C PRO A 259 -2.02 -0.64 -22.03
N PHE A 260 -0.90 -0.63 -22.75
CA PHE A 260 0.33 -0.05 -22.25
C PHE A 260 0.27 1.49 -22.24
N PHE A 261 -0.38 2.12 -23.22
CA PHE A 261 -0.67 3.55 -23.17
C PHE A 261 -1.53 3.92 -21.95
N GLN A 262 -2.54 3.11 -21.64
CA GLN A 262 -3.37 3.32 -20.45
C GLN A 262 -2.56 3.16 -19.16
N VAL A 263 -1.64 2.20 -19.11
CA VAL A 263 -0.71 2.03 -17.99
C VAL A 263 0.21 3.24 -17.83
N GLY A 264 0.81 3.71 -18.92
CA GLY A 264 1.71 4.86 -18.89
C GLY A 264 1.03 6.11 -18.34
N THR A 265 -0.15 6.42 -18.86
CA THR A 265 -0.94 7.58 -18.41
C THR A 265 -1.38 7.49 -16.95
N ASP A 266 -1.73 6.30 -16.46
CA ASP A 266 -2.07 6.09 -15.05
C ASP A 266 -0.83 6.24 -14.14
N LEU A 267 0.32 5.70 -14.55
CA LEU A 267 1.59 5.82 -13.82
C LEU A 267 2.12 7.26 -13.75
N LEU A 268 1.89 8.06 -14.80
CA LEU A 268 2.17 9.50 -14.75
C LEU A 268 1.33 10.20 -13.67
N LEU A 269 0.05 9.86 -13.52
CA LEU A 269 -0.79 10.40 -12.45
C LEU A 269 -0.40 9.89 -11.06
N LEU A 270 0.18 8.69 -10.97
CA LEU A 270 0.69 8.10 -9.73
C LEU A 270 2.11 8.56 -9.35
N ASP A 271 2.70 9.50 -10.10
CA ASP A 271 4.09 9.96 -9.93
C ASP A 271 5.09 8.79 -10.04
N ARG A 272 4.99 8.02 -11.12
CA ARG A 272 5.89 6.91 -11.48
C ARG A 272 6.43 7.10 -12.91
N PRO A 273 7.23 8.14 -13.16
CA PRO A 273 7.65 8.51 -14.51
C PRO A 273 8.51 7.43 -15.21
N GLU A 274 9.40 6.75 -14.49
CA GLU A 274 10.21 5.65 -15.06
C GLU A 274 9.33 4.48 -15.55
N GLY A 275 8.35 4.08 -14.73
CA GLY A 275 7.38 3.06 -15.10
C GLY A 275 6.49 3.47 -16.26
N ALA A 276 6.09 4.75 -16.30
CA ALA A 276 5.32 5.31 -17.39
C ALA A 276 6.12 5.33 -18.71
N ALA A 277 7.39 5.74 -18.67
CA ALA A 277 8.26 5.72 -19.85
C ALA A 277 8.39 4.29 -20.41
N HIS A 278 8.61 3.30 -19.54
CA HIS A 278 8.63 1.89 -19.97
C HIS A 278 7.32 1.46 -20.63
N ALA A 279 6.18 1.87 -20.08
CA ALA A 279 4.87 1.56 -20.64
C ALA A 279 4.69 2.16 -22.04
N PHE A 280 5.02 3.44 -22.26
CA PHE A 280 4.92 4.05 -23.60
C PHE A 280 5.87 3.42 -24.62
N ARG A 281 7.08 3.03 -24.22
CA ARG A 281 7.99 2.28 -25.10
C ARG A 281 7.40 0.92 -25.50
N ARG A 282 6.75 0.22 -24.56
CA ARG A 282 6.03 -1.05 -24.84
C ARG A 282 4.83 -0.83 -25.78
N ALA A 283 4.07 0.25 -25.58
CA ALA A 283 2.97 0.65 -26.46
C ALA A 283 3.46 0.86 -27.91
N LEU A 284 4.52 1.68 -28.09
CA LEU A 284 5.16 1.92 -29.39
C LEU A 284 5.65 0.63 -30.06
N ALA A 285 6.31 -0.26 -29.29
CA ALA A 285 6.79 -1.54 -29.80
C ALA A 285 5.64 -2.48 -30.24
N SER A 286 4.47 -2.37 -29.61
CA SER A 286 3.29 -3.15 -29.95
C SER A 286 2.42 -2.55 -31.07
N GLY A 287 2.83 -1.42 -31.64
CA GLY A 287 2.08 -0.72 -32.70
C GLY A 287 0.95 0.18 -32.17
N GLY A 288 1.11 0.74 -30.97
CA GLY A 288 0.24 1.75 -30.38
C GLY A 288 0.12 3.04 -31.21
N ASP A 289 -0.68 4.00 -30.72
CA ASP A 289 -0.79 5.31 -31.38
C ASP A 289 0.51 6.09 -31.18
N ARG A 290 1.35 6.01 -32.21
CA ARG A 290 2.68 6.62 -32.24
C ARG A 290 2.67 8.09 -31.81
N ARG A 291 1.63 8.87 -32.14
CA ARG A 291 1.62 10.31 -31.82
C ARG A 291 1.41 10.53 -30.33
N ASP A 292 0.38 9.94 -29.75
CA ASP A 292 0.07 10.09 -28.32
C ASP A 292 1.15 9.45 -27.43
N ASP A 293 1.67 8.29 -27.83
CA ASP A 293 2.75 7.61 -27.12
C ASP A 293 4.03 8.45 -27.06
N LEU A 294 4.46 9.03 -28.18
CA LEU A 294 5.68 9.85 -28.22
C LEU A 294 5.54 11.15 -27.42
N TYR A 295 4.36 11.77 -27.46
CA TYR A 295 4.07 12.96 -26.68
C TYR A 295 4.19 12.70 -25.17
N TRP A 296 3.53 11.67 -24.67
CA TRP A 296 3.57 11.33 -23.25
C TRP A 296 4.86 10.64 -22.81
N LEU A 297 5.54 9.91 -23.70
CA LEU A 297 6.89 9.40 -23.44
C LEU A 297 7.85 10.54 -23.15
N GLY A 298 7.82 11.63 -23.92
CA GLY A 298 8.70 12.78 -23.66
C GLY A 298 8.49 13.38 -22.26
N TRP A 299 7.23 13.53 -21.82
CA TRP A 299 6.94 13.97 -20.44
C TRP A 299 7.40 12.97 -19.38
N ALA A 300 7.20 11.67 -19.63
CA ALA A 300 7.64 10.61 -18.73
C ALA A 300 9.17 10.63 -18.55
N GLU A 301 9.93 10.72 -19.64
CA GLU A 301 11.39 10.81 -19.62
C GLU A 301 11.87 12.07 -18.90
N LEU A 302 11.25 13.22 -19.19
CA LEU A 302 11.65 14.48 -18.55
C LEU A 302 11.42 14.41 -17.02
N TRP A 303 10.27 13.91 -16.58
CA TRP A 303 9.96 13.76 -15.16
C TRP A 303 10.78 12.66 -14.48
N ALA A 304 11.31 11.69 -15.23
CA ALA A 304 12.30 10.73 -14.75
C ALA A 304 13.72 11.33 -14.68
N GLY A 305 13.95 12.51 -15.27
CA GLY A 305 15.24 13.19 -15.31
C GLY A 305 16.07 12.90 -16.56
N HIS A 306 15.51 12.24 -17.57
CA HIS A 306 16.17 11.88 -18.83
C HIS A 306 15.89 12.92 -19.92
N ARG A 307 16.47 14.10 -19.78
CA ARG A 307 16.20 15.23 -20.68
C ARG A 307 16.45 14.93 -22.16
N GLU A 308 17.58 14.30 -22.51
CA GLU A 308 17.91 13.99 -23.90
C GLU A 308 16.90 13.01 -24.53
N ALA A 309 16.45 12.01 -23.77
CA ALA A 309 15.43 11.07 -24.21
C ALA A 309 14.05 11.74 -24.40
N ALA A 310 13.74 12.74 -23.55
CA ALA A 310 12.54 13.55 -23.70
C ALA A 310 12.56 14.37 -25.00
N GLU A 311 13.66 15.07 -25.26
CA GLU A 311 13.85 15.88 -26.48
C GLU A 311 13.82 15.01 -27.75
N LEU A 312 14.38 13.80 -27.70
CA LEU A 312 14.29 12.83 -28.81
C LEU A 312 12.84 12.36 -29.06
N SER A 313 12.09 12.11 -28.00
CA SER A 313 10.69 11.67 -28.10
C SER A 313 9.81 12.77 -28.67
N TRP A 314 9.98 14.02 -28.19
CA TRP A 314 9.22 15.16 -28.68
C TRP A 314 9.60 15.57 -30.10
N SER A 315 10.88 15.52 -30.47
CA SER A 315 11.28 15.74 -31.87
C SER A 315 10.68 14.67 -32.81
N SER A 316 10.59 13.42 -32.36
CA SER A 316 9.94 12.32 -33.10
C SER A 316 8.41 12.46 -33.17
N PHE A 317 7.78 13.04 -32.14
CA PHE A 317 6.37 13.45 -32.15
C PHE A 317 6.10 14.58 -33.14
N GLY A 318 7.11 15.40 -33.44
CA GLY A 318 7.03 16.54 -34.36
C GLY A 318 7.12 17.90 -33.67
N ALA A 319 7.44 17.94 -32.38
CA ALA A 319 7.59 19.19 -31.64
C ALA A 319 8.75 20.02 -32.20
N ARG A 320 8.50 21.31 -32.46
CA ARG A 320 9.48 22.29 -32.92
C ARG A 320 9.14 23.62 -32.28
N ASP A 321 10.13 24.35 -31.78
CA ASP A 321 9.87 25.69 -31.23
C ASP A 321 9.67 26.70 -32.37
N ASP A 322 8.42 27.10 -32.59
CA ASP A 322 7.97 28.11 -33.54
C ASP A 322 7.00 29.08 -32.85
N PRO A 323 7.52 30.20 -32.30
CA PRO A 323 6.71 31.16 -31.56
C PRO A 323 5.61 31.82 -32.38
N VAL A 324 5.81 31.99 -33.70
CA VAL A 324 4.84 32.63 -34.59
C VAL A 324 3.68 31.69 -34.84
N ARG A 325 3.97 30.43 -35.16
CA ARG A 325 2.95 29.41 -35.33
C ARG A 325 2.20 29.17 -34.03
N TRP A 326 2.91 29.04 -32.91
CA TRP A 326 2.28 28.91 -31.58
C TRP A 326 1.25 30.02 -31.32
N LEU A 327 1.61 31.29 -31.59
CA LEU A 327 0.70 32.42 -31.36
C LEU A 327 -0.54 32.34 -32.25
N SER A 328 -0.36 31.99 -33.53
CA SER A 328 -1.45 31.80 -34.49
C SER A 328 -2.41 30.70 -34.04
N GLU A 329 -1.89 29.54 -33.64
CA GLU A 329 -2.70 28.40 -33.21
C GLU A 329 -3.44 28.70 -31.89
N MET A 330 -2.80 29.43 -30.96
CA MET A 330 -3.47 29.89 -29.73
C MET A 330 -4.62 30.88 -30.01
N GLN A 331 -4.47 31.76 -31.00
CA GLN A 331 -5.55 32.65 -31.43
C GLN A 331 -6.70 31.88 -32.10
N ALA A 332 -6.37 30.91 -32.96
CA ALA A 332 -7.36 30.03 -33.59
C ALA A 332 -8.14 29.21 -32.54
N ALA A 333 -7.44 28.61 -31.58
CA ALA A 333 -8.04 27.89 -30.46
C ALA A 333 -8.99 28.79 -29.65
N ARG A 334 -8.60 30.04 -29.38
CA ARG A 334 -9.46 31.00 -28.68
C ARG A 334 -10.73 31.32 -29.48
N ALA A 335 -10.60 31.60 -30.78
CA ALA A 335 -11.76 31.86 -31.64
C ALA A 335 -12.71 30.65 -31.69
N ALA A 336 -12.16 29.43 -31.76
CA ALA A 336 -12.95 28.19 -31.71
C ALA A 336 -13.70 28.03 -30.37
N LEU A 337 -13.04 28.33 -29.24
CA LEU A 337 -13.69 28.32 -27.92
C LEU A 337 -14.82 29.35 -27.81
N GLU A 338 -14.60 30.57 -28.31
CA GLU A 338 -15.63 31.62 -28.36
C GLU A 338 -16.83 31.20 -29.24
N ALA A 339 -16.57 30.47 -30.33
CA ALA A 339 -17.59 29.86 -31.19
C ALA A 339 -18.21 28.55 -30.62
N ARG A 340 -17.77 28.09 -29.44
CA ARG A 340 -18.15 26.80 -28.81
C ARG A 340 -17.80 25.56 -29.64
N ASP A 341 -16.81 25.66 -30.53
CA ASP A 341 -16.22 24.53 -31.26
C ASP A 341 -15.11 23.87 -30.43
N SER A 342 -15.48 22.87 -29.63
CA SER A 342 -14.53 22.15 -28.77
C SER A 342 -13.57 21.23 -29.55
N LEU A 343 -13.95 20.76 -30.74
CA LEU A 343 -13.11 19.90 -31.56
C LEU A 343 -12.04 20.72 -32.29
N GLY A 344 -12.44 21.85 -32.89
CA GLY A 344 -11.52 22.83 -33.46
C GLY A 344 -10.54 23.35 -32.42
N ALA A 345 -11.05 23.77 -31.26
CA ALA A 345 -10.19 24.23 -30.16
C ALA A 345 -9.19 23.17 -29.72
N ARG A 346 -9.60 21.90 -29.58
CA ARG A 346 -8.67 20.80 -29.22
C ARG A 346 -7.57 20.62 -30.27
N ARG A 347 -7.93 20.63 -31.56
CA ARG A 347 -6.98 20.47 -32.66
C ARG A 347 -5.94 21.59 -32.65
N ASP A 348 -6.40 22.84 -32.54
CA ASP A 348 -5.53 24.01 -32.62
C ASP A 348 -4.65 24.11 -31.35
N LEU A 349 -5.15 23.73 -30.17
CA LEU A 349 -4.33 23.60 -28.95
C LEU A 349 -3.23 22.54 -29.08
N MET A 350 -3.51 21.39 -29.69
CA MET A 350 -2.47 20.38 -29.95
C MET A 350 -1.42 20.88 -30.95
N ALA A 351 -1.84 21.63 -31.98
CA ALA A 351 -0.91 22.26 -32.92
C ALA A 351 -0.04 23.34 -32.25
N ALA A 352 -0.61 24.09 -31.30
CA ALA A 352 0.14 25.03 -30.46
C ALA A 352 1.17 24.28 -29.60
N ILE A 353 0.80 23.18 -28.94
CA ILE A 353 1.72 22.34 -28.15
C ILE A 353 2.86 21.79 -29.01
N GLU A 354 2.56 21.30 -30.22
CA GLU A 354 3.59 20.90 -31.19
C GLU A 354 4.55 22.03 -31.58
N SER A 355 4.04 23.26 -31.63
CA SER A 355 4.82 24.44 -31.99
C SER A 355 5.58 25.04 -30.80
N SER A 356 5.32 24.61 -29.56
CA SER A 356 6.13 24.96 -28.38
C SER A 356 5.73 24.10 -27.17
N ILE A 357 6.40 22.95 -27.01
CA ILE A 357 6.10 21.95 -25.97
C ILE A 357 6.31 22.49 -24.54
N GLY A 358 7.15 23.50 -24.38
CA GLY A 358 7.53 24.08 -23.09
C GLY A 358 6.64 25.23 -22.61
N ARG A 359 5.57 25.56 -23.33
CA ARG A 359 4.68 26.69 -22.97
C ARG A 359 3.44 26.22 -22.22
N PRO A 360 3.23 26.67 -20.96
CA PRO A 360 2.18 26.15 -20.08
C PRO A 360 0.75 26.46 -20.56
N GLU A 361 0.54 27.53 -21.34
CA GLU A 361 -0.79 28.08 -21.61
C GLU A 361 -1.65 27.13 -22.44
N ALA A 362 -1.08 26.50 -23.46
CA ALA A 362 -1.81 25.56 -24.31
C ALA A 362 -2.24 24.32 -23.52
N HIS A 363 -1.34 23.77 -22.68
CA HIS A 363 -1.65 22.66 -21.76
C HIS A 363 -2.74 23.03 -20.76
N ALA A 364 -2.67 24.22 -20.17
CA ALA A 364 -3.65 24.69 -19.20
C ALA A 364 -5.07 24.79 -19.81
N VAL A 365 -5.18 25.36 -21.01
CA VAL A 365 -6.45 25.50 -21.72
C VAL A 365 -6.97 24.13 -22.18
N LEU A 366 -6.10 23.28 -22.72
CA LEU A 366 -6.45 21.93 -23.16
C LEU A 366 -6.94 21.08 -21.97
N GLY A 367 -6.24 21.12 -20.84
CA GLY A 367 -6.62 20.41 -19.64
C GLY A 367 -8.00 20.82 -19.11
N ARG A 368 -8.33 22.12 -19.15
CA ARG A 368 -9.68 22.61 -18.81
C ARG A 368 -10.74 22.15 -19.81
N LEU A 369 -10.44 22.23 -21.11
CA LEU A 369 -11.33 21.82 -22.20
C LEU A 369 -11.69 20.33 -22.14
N LEU A 370 -10.70 19.47 -21.89
CA LEU A 370 -10.88 18.01 -21.81
C LEU A 370 -11.67 17.56 -20.59
N GLY A 371 -11.78 18.43 -19.58
CA GLY A 371 -12.32 18.12 -18.27
C GLY A 371 -13.64 17.35 -18.22
N PRO A 372 -14.68 17.71 -19.00
CA PRO A 372 -15.98 17.03 -18.97
C PRO A 372 -16.02 15.66 -19.65
N GLY A 373 -15.21 15.44 -20.71
CA GLY A 373 -15.29 14.21 -21.53
C GLY A 373 -14.10 13.26 -21.35
N GLN A 374 -12.96 13.78 -20.92
CA GLN A 374 -11.67 13.08 -20.87
C GLN A 374 -10.91 13.43 -19.58
N PRO A 375 -11.47 13.08 -18.39
CA PRO A 375 -10.95 13.56 -17.11
C PRO A 375 -9.52 13.13 -16.81
N LYS A 376 -9.08 11.96 -17.30
CA LYS A 376 -7.70 11.50 -17.15
C LYS A 376 -6.70 12.40 -17.89
N TYR A 377 -6.92 12.63 -19.19
CA TYR A 377 -6.07 13.49 -20.00
C TYR A 377 -6.13 14.95 -19.54
N ALA A 378 -7.30 15.40 -19.07
CA ALA A 378 -7.43 16.70 -18.43
C ALA A 378 -6.48 16.86 -17.22
N MET A 379 -6.41 15.86 -16.35
CA MET A 379 -5.47 15.90 -15.20
C MET A 379 -4.01 15.89 -15.66
N LEU A 380 -3.66 15.11 -16.67
CA LEU A 380 -2.29 15.06 -17.17
C LEU A 380 -1.86 16.40 -17.79
N GLU A 381 -2.70 17.02 -18.62
CA GLU A 381 -2.41 18.33 -19.22
C GLU A 381 -2.32 19.44 -18.16
N LEU A 382 -3.21 19.44 -17.17
CA LEU A 382 -3.12 20.38 -16.04
C LEU A 382 -1.86 20.17 -15.21
N LYS A 383 -1.40 18.92 -15.08
CA LYS A 383 -0.14 18.58 -14.41
C LYS A 383 1.07 19.09 -15.18
N VAL A 384 1.08 18.95 -16.51
CA VAL A 384 2.10 19.56 -17.37
C VAL A 384 2.13 21.08 -17.18
N ALA A 385 0.98 21.74 -17.28
CA ALA A 385 0.87 23.19 -17.08
C ALA A 385 1.41 23.64 -15.71
N ALA A 386 0.99 22.97 -14.63
CA ALA A 386 1.43 23.28 -13.27
C ALA A 386 2.89 22.95 -12.99
N TRP A 387 3.51 22.08 -13.80
CA TRP A 387 4.94 21.78 -13.74
C TRP A 387 5.76 22.85 -14.49
N LEU A 388 5.32 23.26 -15.67
CA LEU A 388 5.95 24.29 -16.50
C LEU A 388 5.84 25.69 -15.88
N ASP A 389 4.69 26.02 -15.30
CA ASP A 389 4.48 27.23 -14.51
C ASP A 389 4.00 26.87 -13.09
N PRO A 390 4.93 26.70 -12.14
CA PRO A 390 4.58 26.44 -10.74
C PRO A 390 3.72 27.54 -10.09
N ALA A 391 3.72 28.76 -10.63
CA ALA A 391 2.94 29.89 -10.13
C ALA A 391 1.50 29.92 -10.67
N ASP A 392 1.15 29.08 -11.65
CA ASP A 392 -0.23 28.94 -12.14
C ASP A 392 -1.12 28.26 -11.10
N GLY A 393 -1.58 29.06 -10.14
CA GLY A 393 -2.49 28.62 -9.09
C GLY A 393 -3.83 28.11 -9.63
N SER A 394 -4.28 28.54 -10.81
CA SER A 394 -5.55 28.08 -11.37
C SER A 394 -5.45 26.66 -11.89
N SER A 395 -4.43 26.35 -12.70
CA SER A 395 -4.25 24.98 -13.23
C SER A 395 -3.94 23.99 -12.11
N ARG A 396 -3.12 24.39 -11.12
CA ARG A 396 -2.81 23.58 -9.94
C ARG A 396 -4.05 23.34 -9.06
N ARG A 397 -4.92 24.35 -8.89
CA ARG A 397 -6.21 24.19 -8.20
C ARG A 397 -7.12 23.19 -8.91
N ASP A 398 -7.27 23.33 -10.23
CA ASP A 398 -8.13 22.43 -11.01
C ASP A 398 -7.59 20.99 -11.00
N LEU A 399 -6.26 20.83 -11.06
CA LEU A 399 -5.59 19.54 -10.91
C LEU A 399 -5.90 18.89 -9.56
N VAL A 400 -5.66 19.58 -8.44
CA VAL A 400 -5.90 19.06 -7.09
C VAL A 400 -7.36 18.60 -6.94
N ARG A 401 -8.32 19.42 -7.37
CA ARG A 401 -9.75 19.06 -7.29
C ARG A 401 -10.06 17.77 -8.05
N ARG A 402 -9.48 17.61 -9.25
CA ARG A 402 -9.70 16.44 -10.10
C ARG A 402 -9.03 15.19 -9.51
N LEU A 403 -7.81 15.31 -8.98
CA LEU A 403 -7.13 14.21 -8.30
C LEU A 403 -7.94 13.70 -7.10
N VAL A 404 -8.47 14.62 -6.26
CA VAL A 404 -9.35 14.25 -5.13
C VAL A 404 -10.65 13.60 -5.61
N ALA A 405 -11.26 14.10 -6.68
CA ALA A 405 -12.46 13.51 -7.28
C ALA A 405 -12.19 12.09 -7.81
N ALA A 406 -11.02 11.87 -8.42
CA ALA A 406 -10.55 10.58 -8.92
C ALA A 406 -10.03 9.62 -7.83
N ARG A 407 -10.05 10.05 -6.55
CA ARG A 407 -9.47 9.30 -5.41
C ARG A 407 -7.97 9.01 -5.54
N LEU A 408 -7.26 9.85 -6.29
CA LEU A 408 -5.80 9.88 -6.34
C LEU A 408 -5.29 10.76 -5.19
N ASP A 409 -5.60 10.33 -3.97
CA ASP A 409 -5.44 11.13 -2.75
C ASP A 409 -3.97 11.48 -2.49
N GLU A 410 -3.05 10.55 -2.77
CA GLU A 410 -1.63 10.73 -2.52
C GLU A 410 -0.95 11.70 -3.51
N PRO A 411 -1.15 11.60 -4.83
CA PRO A 411 -0.79 12.68 -5.76
C PRO A 411 -1.40 14.03 -5.39
N ALA A 412 -2.68 14.05 -4.96
CA ALA A 412 -3.33 15.30 -4.56
C ALA A 412 -2.64 15.98 -3.36
N ARG A 413 -2.19 15.19 -2.36
CA ARG A 413 -1.43 15.72 -1.21
C ARG A 413 -0.11 16.34 -1.65
N ARG A 414 0.65 15.66 -2.51
CA ARG A 414 1.91 16.22 -3.05
C ARG A 414 1.69 17.53 -3.77
N GLU A 415 0.61 17.65 -4.54
CA GLU A 415 0.27 18.91 -5.19
C GLU A 415 -0.15 20.02 -4.21
N LEU A 416 -0.79 19.68 -3.08
CA LEU A 416 -1.05 20.66 -2.02
C LEU A 416 0.23 21.10 -1.30
N GLU A 417 1.14 20.18 -0.99
CA GLU A 417 2.44 20.46 -0.36
C GLU A 417 3.35 21.32 -1.25
N ALA A 418 3.35 21.06 -2.56
CA ALA A 418 4.07 21.90 -3.52
C ALA A 418 3.45 23.29 -3.64
N LEU A 419 2.12 23.40 -3.54
CA LEU A 419 1.42 24.68 -3.57
C LEU A 419 1.68 25.53 -2.31
N GLU A 420 1.86 24.92 -1.14
CA GLU A 420 2.22 25.64 0.10
C GLU A 420 3.52 26.46 -0.03
N ARG A 421 4.47 25.99 -0.84
CA ARG A 421 5.74 26.69 -1.11
C ARG A 421 5.58 27.91 -2.01
N VAL A 422 4.61 27.90 -2.91
CA VAL A 422 4.44 28.94 -3.96
C VAL A 422 3.32 29.91 -3.62
N TYR A 423 2.27 29.43 -2.97
CA TYR A 423 1.10 30.22 -2.58
C TYR A 423 0.66 29.88 -1.14
N PRO A 424 1.35 30.37 -0.09
CA PRO A 424 1.06 30.02 1.31
C PRO A 424 -0.38 30.34 1.75
N ALA A 425 -1.02 31.32 1.10
CA ALA A 425 -2.40 31.72 1.36
C ALA A 425 -3.45 30.76 0.77
N TRP A 426 -3.06 29.66 0.12
CA TRP A 426 -3.99 28.74 -0.53
C TRP A 426 -5.12 28.20 0.34
N ARG A 427 -4.90 28.14 1.65
CA ARG A 427 -5.92 27.71 2.61
C ARG A 427 -7.14 28.64 2.64
N SER A 428 -7.03 29.86 2.12
CA SER A 428 -8.18 30.77 1.95
C SER A 428 -8.96 30.51 0.66
N ASP A 429 -8.42 29.75 -0.31
CA ASP A 429 -9.19 29.29 -1.47
C ASP A 429 -10.16 28.19 -1.01
N THR A 430 -11.46 28.47 -1.11
CA THR A 430 -12.51 27.56 -0.62
C THR A 430 -12.49 26.19 -1.29
N ALA A 431 -12.05 26.11 -2.55
CA ALA A 431 -12.02 24.86 -3.29
C ALA A 431 -10.82 24.00 -2.86
N LEU A 432 -9.64 24.62 -2.68
CA LEU A 432 -8.46 23.92 -2.16
C LEU A 432 -8.64 23.51 -0.69
N ALA A 433 -9.21 24.38 0.15
CA ALA A 433 -9.53 24.05 1.53
C ALA A 433 -10.56 22.90 1.61
N GLY A 434 -11.53 22.87 0.70
CA GLY A 434 -12.48 21.75 0.59
C GLY A 434 -11.81 20.43 0.17
N ALA A 435 -10.88 20.49 -0.77
CA ALA A 435 -10.09 19.34 -1.20
C ALA A 435 -9.23 18.79 -0.04
N ALA A 436 -8.53 19.66 0.69
CA ALA A 436 -7.73 19.30 1.85
C ALA A 436 -8.57 18.63 2.95
N ARG A 437 -9.73 19.21 3.31
CA ARG A 437 -10.66 18.58 4.27
C ARG A 437 -11.14 17.22 3.82
N THR A 438 -11.41 17.04 2.51
CA THR A 438 -11.83 15.73 1.97
C THR A 438 -10.72 14.69 2.13
N LEU A 439 -9.46 15.07 1.88
CA LEU A 439 -8.30 14.20 2.06
C LEU A 439 -8.08 13.83 3.53
N GLU A 440 -8.25 14.78 4.46
CA GLU A 440 -8.18 14.56 5.90
C GLU A 440 -9.28 13.60 6.36
N GLN A 441 -10.54 13.83 5.98
CA GLN A 441 -11.67 12.96 6.33
C GLN A 441 -11.50 11.53 5.81
N ARG A 442 -11.01 11.35 4.58
CA ARG A 442 -10.74 10.01 4.02
C ARG A 442 -9.59 9.32 4.73
N SER A 443 -8.55 10.08 5.08
CA SER A 443 -7.46 9.59 5.91
C SER A 443 -7.98 9.14 7.28
N ASP A 444 -8.85 9.92 7.93
CA ASP A 444 -9.39 9.62 9.25
C ASP A 444 -10.36 8.43 9.27
N ARG A 445 -11.15 8.23 8.21
CA ARG A 445 -11.98 7.00 8.07
C ARG A 445 -11.15 5.72 7.93
N GLY A 446 -9.88 5.83 7.51
CA GLY A 446 -8.93 4.72 7.54
C GLY A 446 -8.17 4.55 8.87
N LYS A 447 -8.33 5.47 9.83
CA LYS A 447 -7.46 5.61 11.04
C LYS A 447 -8.00 5.05 12.35
N SER A 448 -9.14 4.38 12.40
CA SER A 448 -9.63 3.83 13.67
C SER A 448 -9.93 2.35 13.52
N VAL A 449 -9.16 1.52 14.22
CA VAL A 449 -9.38 0.10 14.54
C VAL A 449 -10.67 -0.44 13.92
N ILE A 450 -10.55 -1.30 12.91
CA ILE A 450 -11.74 -1.92 12.33
C ILE A 450 -12.27 -2.92 13.34
N ARG A 451 -13.41 -2.59 13.95
CA ARG A 451 -14.20 -3.48 14.81
C ARG A 451 -15.30 -4.10 13.96
N PHE A 452 -15.45 -5.41 14.04
CA PHE A 452 -16.47 -6.18 13.31
C PHE A 452 -17.50 -6.78 14.26
#